data_AF-A0A1J0GCT0-F1
#
_entry.id   AF-A0A1J0GCT0-F1
#
_cell.length_a   1.000
_cell.length_b   1.000
_cell.length_c   1.000
_cell.angle_alpha   90.00
_cell.angle_beta   90.00
_cell.angle_gamma   90.00
#
_symmetry.space_group_name_H-M   'P 1'
#
loop_
_entity.id
_entity.type
_entity.pdbx_description
1 polymer ?
#
loop_
_entity_poly.entity_id
_entity_poly.type
_entity_poly.pdbx_seq_one_letter_code
_entity_poly.pdbx_strand_id
1 'polypeptide(L)'
;MKKRINKRPLKISLICSCIFLILIGTIIIGKSFTKDEVNAEPVIVPITTKVTATTKATNNESTKNFTVNKEGEKYIYDATKVSAILNYKGKNDNQKIAFLTFDDGPSTTVTPKVLDILKENNVKATFFLVGQNIEANEKSKELVKREFNEGHAIGNHTYNHNEHNSLFPNNKINVPIFMNDVKKNDNALKNILGQDFSTRILRVPGGYMSRAYYRDPNLPEFDAKLKERNMISLDWNAEIKDAEGKPNKTPHELLNVLKEEVGTQEKLVILMHDTYGKMQTANALPQIIEYLKGKGYEFRTIK
;
A
#
# COMPACT_ATOMS: atom_id res chain seq x y z
N MET A 1 31.81 27.85 56.92
CA MET A 1 31.11 27.67 55.63
C MET A 1 31.03 26.18 55.31
N LYS A 2 29.87 25.53 55.47
CA LYS A 2 29.67 24.09 55.17
C LYS A 2 28.94 23.96 53.82
N LYS A 3 29.56 23.27 52.86
CA LYS A 3 29.01 22.94 51.53
C LYS A 3 27.90 21.89 51.67
N ARG A 4 26.71 22.16 51.10
CA ARG A 4 25.62 21.19 50.93
C ARG A 4 25.74 20.53 49.55
N ILE A 5 25.84 19.20 49.53
CA ILE A 5 25.85 18.35 48.34
C ILE A 5 24.39 18.03 48.00
N ASN A 6 23.97 18.32 46.77
CA ASN A 6 22.62 18.07 46.27
C ASN A 6 22.59 16.67 45.61
N LYS A 7 21.86 15.72 46.20
CA LYS A 7 21.58 14.40 45.59
C LYS A 7 20.30 14.52 44.75
N ARG A 8 20.38 14.23 43.44
CA ARG A 8 19.20 13.98 42.58
C ARG A 8 18.85 12.49 42.59
N PRO A 9 17.57 12.10 42.63
CA PRO A 9 17.19 10.69 42.57
C PRO A 9 17.20 10.16 41.14
N LEU A 10 17.74 8.95 40.99
CA LEU A 10 17.75 8.13 39.78
C LEU A 10 16.33 7.63 39.48
N LYS A 11 15.77 7.92 38.29
CA LYS A 11 14.54 7.29 37.82
C LYS A 11 14.90 5.97 37.14
N ILE A 12 14.57 4.85 37.79
CA ILE A 12 14.68 3.50 37.24
C ILE A 12 13.47 3.29 36.31
N SER A 13 13.74 3.08 35.01
CA SER A 13 12.72 2.68 34.04
C SER A 13 12.56 1.17 34.10
N LEU A 14 11.32 0.72 34.36
CA LEU A 14 10.94 -0.68 34.51
C LEU A 14 10.80 -1.29 33.09
N ILE A 15 11.70 -2.20 32.74
CA ILE A 15 11.63 -3.00 31.51
C ILE A 15 10.80 -4.25 31.81
N CYS A 16 9.57 -4.31 31.30
CA CYS A 16 8.73 -5.51 31.38
C CYS A 16 9.11 -6.49 30.25
N SER A 17 10.00 -7.44 30.55
CA SER A 17 10.23 -8.63 29.74
C SER A 17 9.08 -9.63 29.96
N CYS A 18 8.27 -9.87 28.92
CA CYS A 18 7.25 -10.92 28.93
C CYS A 18 7.91 -12.29 28.67
N ILE A 19 8.02 -13.12 29.71
CA ILE A 19 8.38 -14.54 29.57
C ILE A 19 7.09 -15.35 29.52
N PHE A 20 6.87 -16.03 28.38
CA PHE A 20 5.75 -16.93 28.14
C PHE A 20 6.12 -18.33 28.67
N LEU A 21 5.38 -18.84 29.66
CA LEU A 21 5.45 -20.24 30.09
C LEU A 21 4.26 -21.00 29.48
N ILE A 22 4.56 -21.88 28.52
CA ILE A 22 3.62 -22.85 27.95
C ILE A 22 3.64 -24.09 28.85
N LEU A 23 2.51 -24.42 29.48
CA LEU A 23 2.31 -25.72 30.11
C LEU A 23 1.35 -26.56 29.26
N ILE A 24 1.83 -27.74 28.90
CA ILE A 24 1.14 -28.80 28.15
C ILE A 24 0.14 -29.50 29.07
N GLY A 25 -1.05 -29.82 28.55
CA GLY A 25 -2.02 -30.67 29.22
C GLY A 25 -2.91 -31.40 28.21
N THR A 26 -2.48 -32.56 27.76
CA THR A 26 -3.28 -33.55 27.03
C THR A 26 -4.18 -34.32 28.00
N ILE A 27 -5.50 -34.37 27.77
CA ILE A 27 -6.35 -35.48 28.25
C ILE A 27 -7.30 -35.89 27.13
N ILE A 28 -7.13 -37.14 26.70
CA ILE A 28 -8.03 -37.94 25.86
C ILE A 28 -8.99 -38.67 26.79
N ILE A 29 -10.31 -38.56 26.58
CA ILE A 29 -11.27 -39.65 26.86
C ILE A 29 -12.39 -39.56 25.82
N GLY A 30 -12.55 -40.63 25.03
CA GLY A 30 -13.70 -40.82 24.14
C GLY A 30 -14.81 -41.63 24.79
N LYS A 31 -16.03 -41.54 24.21
CA LYS A 31 -16.92 -42.68 23.94
C LYS A 31 -18.12 -42.30 23.06
N SER A 32 -18.18 -43.00 21.92
CA SER A 32 -19.33 -43.64 21.25
C SER A 32 -20.59 -42.86 20.83
N PHE A 33 -20.71 -42.72 19.51
CA PHE A 33 -21.80 -43.20 18.62
C PHE A 33 -23.26 -43.24 19.13
N THR A 34 -24.12 -42.49 18.44
CA THR A 34 -25.33 -43.03 17.77
C THR A 34 -25.51 -42.37 16.41
N LYS A 35 -25.90 -43.19 15.43
CA LYS A 35 -26.23 -42.84 14.04
C LYS A 35 -27.59 -42.16 13.99
N ASP A 36 -27.75 -41.17 13.11
CA ASP A 36 -28.98 -40.97 12.37
C ASP A 36 -28.62 -40.54 10.94
N GLU A 37 -28.77 -41.49 10.02
CA GLU A 37 -28.73 -41.31 8.57
C GLU A 37 -30.07 -40.73 8.11
N VAL A 38 -30.07 -39.59 7.43
CA VAL A 38 -31.19 -39.18 6.58
C VAL A 38 -30.70 -39.18 5.15
N ASN A 39 -31.04 -40.25 4.44
CA ASN A 39 -30.87 -40.41 3.01
C ASN A 39 -31.79 -39.42 2.28
N ALA A 40 -31.22 -38.55 1.45
CA ALA A 40 -31.94 -37.83 0.41
C ALA A 40 -31.20 -38.04 -0.91
N GLU A 41 -31.78 -38.88 -1.78
CA GLU A 41 -31.32 -39.09 -3.15
C GLU A 41 -31.57 -37.84 -4.00
N PRO A 42 -30.64 -37.45 -4.90
CA PRO A 42 -30.88 -36.36 -5.82
C PRO A 42 -31.71 -36.84 -7.02
N VAL A 43 -32.91 -36.25 -7.17
CA VAL A 43 -33.76 -36.43 -8.35
C VAL A 43 -33.11 -35.72 -9.55
N ILE A 44 -32.65 -36.51 -10.52
CA ILE A 44 -32.14 -36.03 -11.80
C ILE A 44 -33.32 -35.82 -12.76
N VAL A 45 -33.59 -34.56 -13.11
CA VAL A 45 -34.53 -34.21 -14.20
C VAL A 45 -33.71 -33.88 -15.46
N PRO A 46 -33.93 -34.56 -16.61
CA PRO A 46 -33.19 -34.28 -17.83
C PRO A 46 -33.82 -33.08 -18.54
N ILE A 47 -33.21 -31.90 -18.45
CA ILE A 47 -33.57 -30.76 -19.31
C ILE A 47 -32.72 -30.86 -20.57
N THR A 48 -33.33 -31.41 -21.63
CA THR A 48 -32.85 -31.27 -23.00
C THR A 48 -33.46 -30.01 -23.60
N THR A 49 -32.67 -28.94 -23.68
CA THR A 49 -32.94 -27.83 -24.59
C THR A 49 -31.64 -27.45 -25.30
N LYS A 50 -31.55 -27.88 -26.56
CA LYS A 50 -30.62 -27.30 -27.53
C LYS A 50 -31.04 -25.83 -27.74
N VAL A 51 -30.29 -24.91 -27.12
CA VAL A 51 -30.28 -23.52 -27.56
C VAL A 51 -28.94 -23.28 -28.23
N THR A 52 -28.99 -23.27 -29.56
CA THR A 52 -27.90 -22.84 -30.43
C THR A 52 -27.69 -21.35 -30.22
N ALA A 53 -26.79 -20.98 -29.29
CA ALA A 53 -26.34 -19.61 -29.13
C ALA A 53 -24.97 -19.46 -29.79
N THR A 54 -24.99 -18.94 -31.01
CA THR A 54 -23.84 -18.38 -31.72
C THR A 54 -23.14 -17.37 -30.83
N THR A 55 -22.01 -17.76 -30.23
CA THR A 55 -21.12 -16.83 -29.53
C THR A 55 -20.38 -15.98 -30.55
N LYS A 56 -20.96 -14.82 -30.88
CA LYS A 56 -20.15 -13.70 -31.34
C LYS A 56 -19.18 -13.37 -30.22
N ALA A 57 -17.89 -13.56 -30.49
CA ALA A 57 -16.81 -13.04 -29.66
C ALA A 57 -16.99 -11.52 -29.55
N THR A 58 -17.61 -11.07 -28.47
CA THR A 58 -17.53 -9.67 -28.07
C THR A 58 -16.13 -9.48 -27.52
N ASN A 59 -15.32 -8.78 -28.30
CA ASN A 59 -14.07 -8.18 -27.85
C ASN A 59 -14.33 -7.53 -26.49
N ASN A 60 -13.79 -8.11 -25.42
CA ASN A 60 -13.71 -7.46 -24.13
C ASN A 60 -12.83 -6.24 -24.35
N GLU A 61 -13.45 -5.07 -24.53
CA GLU A 61 -12.78 -3.81 -24.30
C GLU A 61 -12.16 -3.91 -22.91
N SER A 62 -10.83 -4.00 -22.88
CA SER A 62 -10.04 -3.88 -21.66
C SER A 62 -10.60 -2.69 -20.88
N THR A 63 -11.12 -2.92 -19.68
CA THR A 63 -11.48 -1.85 -18.74
C THR A 63 -10.34 -0.86 -18.72
N LYS A 64 -10.58 0.31 -19.30
CA LYS A 64 -9.56 1.33 -19.54
C LYS A 64 -9.25 1.95 -18.18
N ASN A 65 -8.36 1.32 -17.41
CA ASN A 65 -7.98 1.83 -16.09
C ASN A 65 -7.16 3.11 -16.29
N PHE A 66 -7.71 4.25 -15.85
CA PHE A 66 -7.12 5.58 -15.98
C PHE A 66 -6.33 5.98 -14.72
N THR A 67 -5.48 5.07 -14.23
CA THR A 67 -4.57 5.33 -13.10
C THR A 67 -3.60 6.49 -13.38
N VAL A 68 -3.34 6.78 -14.66
CA VAL A 68 -2.49 7.86 -15.17
C VAL A 68 -3.19 8.58 -16.33
N ASN A 69 -2.75 9.80 -16.65
CA ASN A 69 -3.14 10.46 -17.90
C ASN A 69 -2.35 9.92 -19.12
N LYS A 70 -2.68 10.41 -20.31
CA LYS A 70 -2.05 10.00 -21.59
C LYS A 70 -0.52 10.20 -21.62
N GLU A 71 0.00 11.26 -21.00
CA GLU A 71 1.45 11.50 -20.93
C GLU A 71 2.15 10.46 -20.05
N GLY A 72 1.49 10.07 -18.96
CA GLY A 72 1.95 9.07 -17.98
C GLY A 72 2.00 7.65 -18.53
N GLU A 73 1.26 7.33 -19.59
CA GLU A 73 1.15 5.96 -20.13
C GLU A 73 2.49 5.31 -20.48
N LYS A 74 3.45 6.11 -20.97
CA LYS A 74 4.79 5.61 -21.32
C LYS A 74 5.64 5.20 -20.11
N TYR A 75 5.27 5.58 -18.89
CA TYR A 75 6.01 5.26 -17.66
C TYR A 75 5.43 4.05 -16.91
N ILE A 76 4.30 3.51 -17.36
CA ILE A 76 3.58 2.46 -16.65
C ILE A 76 4.37 1.15 -16.62
N TYR A 77 4.34 0.50 -15.46
CA TYR A 77 4.67 -0.90 -15.27
C TYR A 77 3.48 -1.64 -14.65
N ASP A 78 3.26 -2.88 -15.09
CA ASP A 78 2.10 -3.66 -14.68
C ASP A 78 2.20 -4.08 -13.20
N ALA A 79 1.17 -3.76 -12.41
CA ALA A 79 1.09 -4.05 -10.98
C ALA A 79 1.15 -5.54 -10.64
N THR A 80 0.71 -6.46 -11.51
CA THR A 80 0.88 -7.91 -11.27
C THR A 80 2.36 -8.30 -11.34
N LYS A 81 3.14 -7.67 -12.24
CA LYS A 81 4.60 -7.86 -12.29
C LYS A 81 5.28 -7.23 -11.08
N VAL A 82 4.84 -6.06 -10.63
CA VAL A 82 5.34 -5.45 -9.38
C VAL A 82 5.04 -6.34 -8.19
N SER A 83 3.82 -6.86 -8.07
CA SER A 83 3.44 -7.81 -7.02
C SER A 83 4.29 -9.08 -7.08
N ALA A 84 4.59 -9.61 -8.27
CA ALA A 84 5.49 -10.76 -8.42
C ALA A 84 6.92 -10.43 -7.94
N ILE A 85 7.44 -9.24 -8.25
CA ILE A 85 8.75 -8.75 -7.77
C ILE A 85 8.78 -8.72 -6.23
N LEU A 86 7.77 -8.12 -5.60
CA LEU A 86 7.67 -8.02 -4.13
C LEU A 86 7.55 -9.40 -3.46
N ASN A 87 7.03 -10.40 -4.16
CA ASN A 87 6.91 -11.78 -3.69
C ASN A 87 8.09 -12.69 -4.09
N TYR A 88 9.22 -12.12 -4.52
CA TYR A 88 10.42 -12.86 -4.99
C TYR A 88 10.14 -13.84 -6.15
N LYS A 89 9.11 -13.57 -6.95
CA LYS A 89 8.69 -14.32 -8.14
C LYS A 89 8.88 -13.51 -9.44
N GLY A 90 9.54 -12.36 -9.35
CA GLY A 90 9.84 -11.52 -10.50
C GLY A 90 10.83 -12.18 -11.46
N LYS A 91 10.70 -11.86 -12.76
CA LYS A 91 11.70 -12.26 -13.75
C LYS A 91 12.96 -11.43 -13.57
N ASN A 92 14.13 -12.07 -13.62
CA ASN A 92 15.39 -11.37 -13.83
C ASN A 92 15.53 -11.04 -15.32
N ASP A 93 15.42 -9.76 -15.66
CA ASP A 93 15.61 -9.22 -17.00
C ASP A 93 16.78 -8.22 -17.07
N ASN A 94 17.61 -8.16 -16.02
CA ASN A 94 18.73 -7.22 -15.83
C ASN A 94 18.36 -5.73 -15.96
N GLN A 95 17.07 -5.36 -16.02
CA GLN A 95 16.67 -3.96 -16.07
C GLN A 95 16.57 -3.38 -14.66
N LYS A 96 17.23 -2.24 -14.42
CA LYS A 96 17.09 -1.52 -13.16
C LYS A 96 15.90 -0.56 -13.19
N ILE A 97 14.90 -0.80 -12.35
CA ILE A 97 13.68 0.02 -12.29
C ILE A 97 13.41 0.49 -10.86
N ALA A 98 13.20 1.78 -10.68
CA ALA A 98 12.79 2.39 -9.43
C ALA A 98 11.36 2.94 -9.55
N PHE A 99 10.50 2.51 -8.63
CA PHE A 99 9.17 3.05 -8.40
C PHE A 99 9.24 3.94 -7.16
N LEU A 100 9.29 5.25 -7.37
CA LEU A 100 9.08 6.20 -6.28
C LEU A 100 7.60 6.15 -5.91
N THR A 101 7.31 5.80 -4.65
CA THR A 101 5.95 5.74 -4.15
C THR A 101 5.80 6.64 -2.93
N PHE A 102 4.68 7.37 -2.87
CA PHE A 102 4.36 8.29 -1.78
C PHE A 102 3.01 7.92 -1.17
N ASP A 103 2.99 7.71 0.14
CA ASP A 103 1.77 7.43 0.90
C ASP A 103 1.32 8.70 1.66
N ASP A 104 0.03 8.69 2.05
CA ASP A 104 -0.63 9.64 2.95
C ASP A 104 -0.93 11.03 2.38
N GLY A 105 -0.59 11.30 1.13
CA GLY A 105 -0.93 12.55 0.44
C GLY A 105 -2.44 12.72 0.15
N PRO A 106 -2.85 13.91 -0.33
CA PRO A 106 -2.00 15.09 -0.53
C PRO A 106 -1.89 15.98 0.73
N SER A 107 -0.70 16.49 1.00
CA SER A 107 -0.45 17.59 1.95
C SER A 107 -0.29 18.91 1.22
N THR A 108 -0.97 19.95 1.70
CA THR A 108 -0.84 21.30 1.12
C THR A 108 0.54 21.95 1.31
N THR A 109 1.45 21.29 2.03
CA THR A 109 2.80 21.78 2.33
C THR A 109 3.90 20.95 1.68
N VAL A 110 3.78 19.63 1.67
CA VAL A 110 4.86 18.72 1.22
C VAL A 110 4.64 18.27 -0.23
N THR A 111 3.44 17.83 -0.59
CA THR A 111 3.09 17.38 -1.95
C THR A 111 3.48 18.39 -3.05
N PRO A 112 3.22 19.72 -2.93
CA PRO A 112 3.66 20.67 -3.95
C PRO A 112 5.16 20.63 -4.21
N LYS A 113 5.97 20.51 -3.14
CA LYS A 113 7.43 20.47 -3.24
C LYS A 113 7.92 19.17 -3.88
N VAL A 114 7.29 18.05 -3.54
CA VAL A 114 7.55 16.75 -4.19
C VAL A 114 7.27 16.84 -5.69
N LEU A 115 6.11 17.36 -6.09
CA LEU A 115 5.74 17.51 -7.50
C LEU A 115 6.70 18.42 -8.27
N ASP A 116 7.11 19.55 -7.68
CA ASP A 116 8.09 20.45 -8.30
C ASP A 116 9.42 19.73 -8.57
N ILE A 117 9.93 18.97 -7.59
CA ILE A 117 11.19 18.23 -7.72
C ILE A 117 11.09 17.11 -8.76
N LEU A 118 9.97 16.37 -8.77
CA LEU A 118 9.72 15.31 -9.76
C LEU A 118 9.70 15.89 -11.19
N LYS A 119 9.05 17.04 -11.37
CA LYS A 119 8.99 17.77 -12.63
C LYS A 119 10.36 18.27 -13.07
N GLU A 120 11.12 18.93 -12.18
CA GLU A 120 12.49 19.40 -12.42
C GLU A 120 13.42 18.25 -12.87
N ASN A 121 13.18 17.04 -12.36
CA ASN A 121 13.99 15.86 -12.66
C ASN A 121 13.47 15.01 -13.84
N ASN A 122 12.33 15.37 -14.43
CA ASN A 122 11.61 14.59 -15.44
C ASN A 122 11.36 13.13 -15.00
N VAL A 123 10.94 12.96 -13.74
CA VAL A 123 10.63 11.66 -13.14
C VAL A 123 9.14 11.60 -12.81
N LYS A 124 8.53 10.41 -12.97
CA LYS A 124 7.15 10.16 -12.54
C LYS A 124 7.14 9.23 -11.33
N ALA A 125 6.17 9.41 -10.44
CA ALA A 125 5.97 8.62 -9.22
C ALA A 125 4.55 8.05 -9.14
N THR A 126 4.31 7.20 -8.15
CA THR A 126 2.98 6.67 -7.80
C THR A 126 2.56 7.20 -6.43
N PHE A 127 1.38 7.82 -6.33
CA PHE A 127 0.86 8.39 -5.09
C PHE A 127 -0.30 7.54 -4.58
N PHE A 128 -0.18 6.98 -3.38
CA PHE A 128 -1.24 6.26 -2.68
C PHE A 128 -1.94 7.25 -1.75
N LEU A 129 -3.09 7.75 -2.19
CA LEU A 129 -3.75 8.89 -1.56
C LEU A 129 -4.76 8.47 -0.50
N VAL A 130 -4.87 9.26 0.56
CA VAL A 130 -5.87 9.07 1.64
C VAL A 130 -7.08 9.97 1.38
N GLY A 131 -8.27 9.39 1.36
CA GLY A 131 -9.51 10.09 1.00
C GLY A 131 -9.84 11.34 1.83
N GLN A 132 -9.59 11.31 3.15
CA GLN A 132 -9.74 12.48 4.00
C GLN A 132 -8.81 13.64 3.60
N ASN A 133 -7.58 13.32 3.19
CA ASN A 133 -6.61 14.34 2.77
C ASN A 133 -6.97 14.92 1.40
N ILE A 134 -7.52 14.09 0.51
CA ILE A 134 -8.08 14.51 -0.78
C ILE A 134 -9.18 15.57 -0.58
N GLU A 135 -10.11 15.31 0.34
CA GLU A 135 -11.30 16.16 0.56
C GLU A 135 -11.06 17.29 1.58
N ALA A 136 -9.87 17.37 2.18
CA ALA A 136 -9.59 18.30 3.28
C ALA A 136 -9.82 19.78 2.94
N ASN A 137 -9.53 20.20 1.71
CA ASN A 137 -9.75 21.56 1.20
C ASN A 137 -9.56 21.62 -0.32
N GLU A 138 -9.88 22.77 -0.94
CA GLU A 138 -9.74 22.95 -2.40
C GLU A 138 -8.31 22.79 -2.90
N LYS A 139 -7.30 23.25 -2.15
CA LYS A 139 -5.90 23.10 -2.53
C LYS A 139 -5.47 21.63 -2.57
N SER A 140 -5.97 20.80 -1.65
CA SER A 140 -5.77 19.34 -1.72
C SER A 140 -6.34 18.77 -3.03
N LYS A 141 -7.55 19.16 -3.41
CA LYS A 141 -8.17 18.70 -4.67
C LYS A 141 -7.38 19.16 -5.90
N GLU A 142 -6.86 20.38 -5.89
CA GLU A 142 -5.97 20.90 -6.94
C GLU A 142 -4.67 20.08 -7.04
N LEU A 143 -4.11 19.65 -5.91
CA LEU A 143 -2.91 18.82 -5.89
C LEU A 143 -3.15 17.42 -6.48
N VAL A 144 -4.29 16.78 -6.18
CA VAL A 144 -4.66 15.52 -6.83
C VAL A 144 -4.79 15.68 -8.35
N LYS A 145 -5.42 16.77 -8.82
CA LYS A 145 -5.47 17.09 -10.25
C LYS A 145 -4.07 17.30 -10.83
N ARG A 146 -3.19 17.96 -10.09
CA ARG A 146 -1.81 18.22 -10.50
C ARG A 146 -1.02 16.91 -10.62
N GLU A 147 -1.13 16.00 -9.64
CA GLU A 147 -0.52 14.67 -9.69
C GLU A 147 -0.91 13.94 -10.97
N PHE A 148 -2.22 13.88 -11.25
CA PHE A 148 -2.75 13.24 -12.43
C PHE A 148 -2.31 13.92 -13.74
N ASN A 149 -2.42 15.25 -13.81
CA ASN A 149 -2.11 16.04 -15.00
C ASN A 149 -0.61 16.06 -15.33
N GLU A 150 0.26 15.95 -14.32
CA GLU A 150 1.71 15.83 -14.50
C GLU A 150 2.14 14.38 -14.83
N GLY A 151 1.20 13.45 -15.04
CA GLY A 151 1.47 12.11 -15.54
C GLY A 151 1.97 11.13 -14.48
N HIS A 152 1.68 11.39 -13.21
CA HIS A 152 1.90 10.44 -12.12
C HIS A 152 0.77 9.41 -12.03
N ALA A 153 1.05 8.27 -11.41
CA ALA A 153 0.04 7.26 -11.12
C ALA A 153 -0.62 7.52 -9.77
N ILE A 154 -1.92 7.24 -9.69
CA ILE A 154 -2.71 7.40 -8.46
C ILE A 154 -3.24 6.05 -7.99
N GLY A 155 -2.85 5.66 -6.79
CA GLY A 155 -3.34 4.50 -6.06
C GLY A 155 -4.24 4.89 -4.89
N ASN A 156 -4.98 3.90 -4.39
CA ASN A 156 -5.85 4.05 -3.24
C ASN A 156 -5.07 3.75 -1.95
N HIS A 157 -5.22 4.57 -0.90
CA HIS A 157 -4.65 4.32 0.43
C HIS A 157 -5.72 4.38 1.53
N THR A 158 -6.93 3.90 1.22
CA THR A 158 -8.12 3.99 2.08
C THR A 158 -8.58 5.45 2.30
N TYR A 159 -9.80 5.65 2.75
CA TYR A 159 -10.32 6.98 3.02
C TYR A 159 -9.78 7.57 4.32
N ASN A 160 -9.62 6.78 5.38
CA ASN A 160 -9.27 7.30 6.71
C ASN A 160 -8.01 6.69 7.34
N HIS A 161 -7.17 5.97 6.59
CA HIS A 161 -5.82 5.51 7.00
C HIS A 161 -5.76 4.64 8.28
N ASN A 162 -6.89 4.21 8.85
CA ASN A 162 -7.07 3.57 10.19
C ASN A 162 -7.32 4.53 11.37
N GLU A 163 -7.94 5.69 11.13
CA GLU A 163 -8.48 6.51 12.22
C GLU A 163 -9.37 5.68 13.17
N HIS A 164 -9.19 5.92 14.48
CA HIS A 164 -9.87 5.22 15.58
C HIS A 164 -9.70 3.69 15.56
N ASN A 165 -8.68 3.16 14.89
CA ASN A 165 -8.42 1.74 14.74
C ASN A 165 -9.59 0.95 14.09
N SER A 166 -10.35 1.63 13.23
CA SER A 166 -11.55 1.10 12.59
C SER A 166 -11.26 0.04 11.52
N LEU A 167 -10.13 0.16 10.82
CA LEU A 167 -9.72 -0.79 9.79
C LEU A 167 -9.11 -2.05 10.40
N PHE A 168 -8.44 -1.93 11.55
CA PHE A 168 -7.73 -3.02 12.21
C PHE A 168 -8.10 -3.24 13.70
N PRO A 169 -9.38 -3.40 14.05
CA PRO A 169 -9.78 -3.64 15.44
C PRO A 169 -9.08 -4.89 16.01
N ASN A 170 -8.48 -4.76 17.19
CA ASN A 170 -7.67 -5.82 17.83
C ASN A 170 -6.55 -6.37 16.93
N ASN A 171 -5.93 -5.49 16.12
CA ASN A 171 -4.86 -5.84 15.19
C ASN A 171 -5.29 -6.88 14.13
N LYS A 172 -6.58 -6.88 13.74
CA LYS A 172 -7.12 -7.72 12.66
C LYS A 172 -7.93 -6.88 11.70
N ILE A 173 -7.79 -7.12 10.40
CA ILE A 173 -8.53 -6.41 9.37
C ILE A 173 -10.03 -6.67 9.51
N ASN A 174 -10.80 -5.59 9.54
CA ASN A 174 -12.25 -5.64 9.42
C ASN A 174 -12.61 -5.50 7.94
N VAL A 175 -12.77 -6.63 7.24
CA VAL A 175 -12.91 -6.67 5.77
C VAL A 175 -14.08 -5.80 5.26
N PRO A 176 -15.31 -5.87 5.81
CA PRO A 176 -16.40 -5.01 5.36
C PRO A 176 -16.10 -3.51 5.52
N ILE A 177 -15.57 -3.09 6.67
CA ILE A 177 -15.23 -1.68 6.92
C ILE A 177 -14.11 -1.25 5.97
N PHE A 178 -13.06 -2.05 5.82
CA PHE A 178 -11.93 -1.77 4.95
C PHE A 178 -12.37 -1.58 3.50
N MET A 179 -13.19 -2.50 2.96
CA MET A 179 -13.63 -2.40 1.57
C MET A 179 -14.60 -1.23 1.33
N ASN A 180 -15.40 -0.86 2.34
CA ASN A 180 -16.20 0.36 2.30
C ASN A 180 -15.31 1.62 2.28
N ASP A 181 -14.24 1.62 3.05
CA ASP A 181 -13.30 2.72 3.13
C ASP A 181 -12.52 2.93 1.83
N VAL A 182 -12.07 1.83 1.20
CA VAL A 182 -11.52 1.82 -0.16
C VAL A 182 -12.52 2.43 -1.16
N LYS A 183 -13.79 1.98 -1.13
CA LYS A 183 -14.84 2.50 -2.02
C LYS A 183 -15.10 3.99 -1.81
N LYS A 184 -15.05 4.46 -0.57
CA LYS A 184 -15.24 5.89 -0.25
C LYS A 184 -14.11 6.74 -0.84
N ASN A 185 -12.86 6.26 -0.76
CA ASN A 185 -11.74 6.91 -1.42
C ASN A 185 -11.85 6.88 -2.96
N ASP A 186 -12.24 5.74 -3.56
CA ASP A 186 -12.48 5.68 -5.01
C ASP A 186 -13.48 6.74 -5.49
N ASN A 187 -14.55 6.98 -4.71
CA ASN A 187 -15.53 8.02 -5.00
C ASN A 187 -14.93 9.44 -4.88
N ALA A 188 -14.12 9.70 -3.85
CA ALA A 188 -13.44 10.99 -3.69
C ALA A 188 -12.54 11.30 -4.89
N LEU A 189 -11.79 10.30 -5.37
CA LEU A 189 -10.94 10.41 -6.57
C LEU A 189 -11.76 10.69 -7.83
N LYS A 190 -12.85 9.94 -8.05
CA LYS A 190 -13.75 10.15 -9.20
C LYS A 190 -14.41 11.52 -9.22
N ASN A 191 -14.76 12.06 -8.05
CA ASN A 191 -15.34 13.39 -7.93
C ASN A 191 -14.37 14.50 -8.36
N ILE A 192 -13.06 14.23 -8.35
CA ILE A 192 -12.01 15.21 -8.71
C ILE A 192 -11.48 14.99 -10.12
N LEU A 193 -11.25 13.74 -10.50
CA LEU A 193 -10.59 13.35 -11.75
C LEU A 193 -11.57 12.92 -12.85
N GLY A 194 -12.86 12.83 -12.55
CA GLY A 194 -13.92 12.40 -13.47
C GLY A 194 -14.38 10.96 -13.19
N GLN A 195 -15.62 10.67 -13.59
CA GLN A 195 -16.28 9.38 -13.28
C GLN A 195 -15.63 8.17 -13.94
N ASP A 196 -14.90 8.39 -15.04
CA ASP A 196 -14.13 7.36 -15.74
C ASP A 196 -12.83 7.00 -15.02
N PHE A 197 -12.36 7.85 -14.08
CA PHE A 197 -11.17 7.54 -13.30
C PHE A 197 -11.34 6.22 -12.54
N SER A 198 -10.32 5.37 -12.64
CA SER A 198 -10.27 4.09 -11.95
C SER A 198 -8.82 3.71 -11.69
N THR A 199 -8.57 3.16 -10.51
CA THR A 199 -7.30 2.57 -10.14
C THR A 199 -7.51 1.17 -9.60
N ARG A 200 -6.56 0.28 -9.89
CA ARG A 200 -6.56 -1.09 -9.37
C ARG A 200 -5.47 -1.34 -8.35
N ILE A 201 -4.66 -0.34 -8.02
CA ILE A 201 -3.59 -0.47 -7.04
C ILE A 201 -4.02 0.15 -5.72
N LEU A 202 -3.75 -0.58 -4.65
CA LEU A 202 -4.03 -0.21 -3.27
C LEU A 202 -2.75 -0.44 -2.48
N ARG A 203 -2.49 0.42 -1.51
CA ARG A 203 -1.57 0.09 -0.42
C ARG A 203 -2.35 0.06 0.89
N VAL A 204 -2.18 -1.00 1.67
CA VAL A 204 -2.86 -1.15 2.96
C VAL A 204 -2.15 -0.25 3.97
N PRO A 205 -2.85 0.58 4.76
CA PRO A 205 -2.22 1.36 5.82
C PRO A 205 -1.41 0.48 6.78
N GLY A 206 -0.13 0.81 6.96
CA GLY A 206 0.84 0.00 7.71
C GLY A 206 1.34 -1.27 6.99
N GLY A 207 1.00 -1.46 5.72
CA GLY A 207 1.44 -2.57 4.88
C GLY A 207 0.62 -3.86 5.04
N TYR A 208 0.35 -4.54 3.93
CA TYR A 208 -0.26 -5.88 3.92
C TYR A 208 0.62 -6.87 4.68
N MET A 209 1.95 -6.77 4.52
CA MET A 209 2.93 -7.59 5.23
C MET A 209 2.79 -7.54 6.75
N SER A 210 2.34 -6.42 7.32
CA SER A 210 2.07 -6.35 8.76
C SER A 210 0.93 -7.29 9.17
N ARG A 211 -0.12 -7.39 8.35
CA ARG A 211 -1.23 -8.32 8.60
C ARG A 211 -0.78 -9.76 8.43
N ALA A 212 0.01 -10.02 7.39
CA ALA A 212 0.57 -11.34 7.13
C ALA A 212 1.51 -11.80 8.26
N TYR A 213 2.37 -10.91 8.77
CA TYR A 213 3.27 -11.17 9.89
C TYR A 213 2.51 -11.62 11.15
N TYR A 214 1.41 -10.93 11.48
CA TYR A 214 0.55 -11.29 12.62
C TYR A 214 -0.43 -12.44 12.33
N ARG A 215 -0.34 -13.08 11.15
CA ARG A 215 -1.20 -14.21 10.72
C ARG A 215 -2.67 -13.88 10.88
N ASP A 216 -3.05 -12.70 10.43
CA ASP A 216 -4.43 -12.23 10.50
C ASP A 216 -5.37 -13.23 9.80
N PRO A 217 -6.35 -13.83 10.52
CA PRO A 217 -7.19 -14.89 9.98
C PRO A 217 -8.16 -14.39 8.90
N ASN A 218 -8.33 -13.08 8.76
CA ASN A 218 -9.26 -12.47 7.82
C ASN A 218 -8.64 -12.22 6.44
N LEU A 219 -7.33 -12.50 6.26
CA LEU A 219 -6.63 -12.31 4.98
C LEU A 219 -7.24 -13.10 3.81
N PRO A 220 -7.68 -14.37 3.95
CA PRO A 220 -8.31 -15.09 2.83
C PRO A 220 -9.59 -14.41 2.33
N GLU A 221 -10.41 -13.86 3.23
CA GLU A 221 -11.60 -13.10 2.87
C GLU A 221 -11.22 -11.77 2.20
N PHE A 222 -10.23 -11.07 2.76
CA PHE A 222 -9.72 -9.82 2.21
C PHE A 222 -9.18 -10.00 0.78
N ASP A 223 -8.35 -11.02 0.55
CA ASP A 223 -7.78 -11.35 -0.75
C ASP A 223 -8.86 -11.73 -1.77
N ALA A 224 -9.90 -12.45 -1.34
CA ALA A 224 -11.05 -12.74 -2.19
C ALA A 224 -11.76 -11.44 -2.63
N LYS A 225 -11.94 -10.47 -1.72
CA LYS A 225 -12.53 -9.16 -2.05
C LYS A 225 -11.66 -8.30 -2.96
N LEU A 226 -10.34 -8.34 -2.80
CA LEU A 226 -9.43 -7.67 -3.73
C LEU A 226 -9.54 -8.29 -5.14
N LYS A 227 -9.56 -9.63 -5.22
CA LYS A 227 -9.71 -10.35 -6.49
C LYS A 227 -11.04 -10.05 -7.18
N GLU A 228 -12.16 -10.05 -6.44
CA GLU A 228 -13.50 -9.70 -6.95
C GLU A 228 -13.51 -8.29 -7.60
N ARG A 229 -12.74 -7.36 -7.03
CA ARG A 229 -12.64 -5.97 -7.52
C ARG A 229 -11.50 -5.74 -8.52
N ASN A 230 -10.79 -6.80 -8.93
CA ASN A 230 -9.57 -6.71 -9.75
C ASN A 230 -8.53 -5.73 -9.15
N MET A 231 -8.41 -5.69 -7.83
CA MET A 231 -7.48 -4.82 -7.10
C MET A 231 -6.24 -5.61 -6.64
N ILE A 232 -5.11 -4.92 -6.58
CA ILE A 232 -3.82 -5.48 -6.16
C ILE A 232 -3.30 -4.62 -5.00
N SER A 233 -3.06 -5.28 -3.87
CA SER A 233 -2.32 -4.66 -2.76
C SER A 233 -0.81 -4.70 -3.05
N LEU A 234 -0.15 -3.55 -2.92
CA LEU A 234 1.30 -3.41 -3.15
C LEU A 234 1.97 -2.82 -1.92
N ASP A 235 2.87 -3.60 -1.32
CA ASP A 235 3.78 -3.13 -0.28
C ASP A 235 5.02 -2.45 -0.89
N TRP A 236 6.18 -2.56 -0.26
CA TRP A 236 7.47 -2.03 -0.69
C TRP A 236 8.59 -3.03 -0.38
N ASN A 237 9.74 -2.89 -1.04
CA ASN A 237 10.95 -3.68 -0.78
C ASN A 237 12.19 -2.82 -0.52
N ALA A 238 12.00 -1.51 -0.45
CA ALA A 238 12.97 -0.52 -0.02
C ALA A 238 12.18 0.65 0.59
N GLU A 239 12.79 1.38 1.53
CA GLU A 239 12.18 2.55 2.16
C GLU A 239 13.25 3.51 2.67
N ILE A 240 12.86 4.76 2.93
CA ILE A 240 13.76 5.74 3.54
C ILE A 240 13.60 5.83 5.06
N LYS A 241 12.68 5.06 5.64
CA LYS A 241 12.30 5.06 7.06
C LYS A 241 11.96 6.47 7.57
N ASP A 242 11.26 7.27 6.77
CA ASP A 242 10.76 8.59 7.18
C ASP A 242 9.55 8.50 8.13
N ALA A 243 8.97 7.31 8.32
CA ALA A 243 7.92 7.01 9.29
C ALA A 243 8.37 6.21 10.54
N GLU A 244 9.61 5.74 10.59
CA GLU A 244 10.12 4.87 11.67
C GLU A 244 11.33 5.47 12.41
N GLY A 245 11.74 4.86 13.52
CA GLY A 245 12.99 5.19 14.21
C GLY A 245 13.05 6.62 14.78
N LYS A 246 14.24 7.24 14.72
CA LYS A 246 14.49 8.59 15.27
C LYS A 246 13.59 9.63 14.58
N PRO A 247 12.91 10.51 15.34
CA PRO A 247 12.14 11.63 14.76
C PRO A 247 13.08 12.65 14.10
N ASN A 248 12.56 13.37 13.09
CA ASN A 248 13.25 14.46 12.40
C ASN A 248 14.60 14.06 11.76
N LYS A 249 14.64 12.91 11.07
CA LYS A 249 15.80 12.57 10.23
C LYS A 249 16.08 13.68 9.21
N THR A 250 17.35 14.00 9.04
CA THR A 250 17.83 14.90 8.00
C THR A 250 17.71 14.26 6.62
N PRO A 251 17.73 15.06 5.54
CA PRO A 251 17.68 14.53 4.18
C PRO A 251 18.83 13.55 3.87
N HIS A 252 20.00 13.80 4.46
CA HIS A 252 21.17 12.94 4.31
C HIS A 252 21.01 11.60 5.03
N GLU A 253 20.43 11.59 6.25
CA GLU A 253 20.11 10.34 6.96
C GLU A 253 19.11 9.50 6.14
N LEU A 254 18.06 10.12 5.58
CA LEU A 254 17.07 9.44 4.73
C LEU A 254 17.70 8.82 3.48
N LEU A 255 18.58 9.57 2.81
CA LEU A 255 19.34 9.06 1.66
C LEU A 255 20.23 7.88 2.03
N ASN A 256 20.89 7.92 3.19
CA ASN A 256 21.76 6.84 3.62
C ASN A 256 20.98 5.56 3.90
N VAL A 257 19.80 5.66 4.51
CA VAL A 257 18.88 4.50 4.65
C VAL A 257 18.58 3.92 3.28
N LEU A 258 18.19 4.75 2.30
CA LEU A 258 17.91 4.24 0.96
C LEU A 258 19.10 3.51 0.33
N LYS A 259 20.32 4.05 0.47
CA LYS A 259 21.53 3.42 -0.08
C LYS A 259 21.78 2.02 0.50
N GLU A 260 21.45 1.80 1.76
CA GLU A 260 21.54 0.51 2.43
C GLU A 260 20.47 -0.46 1.90
N GLU A 261 19.23 0.01 1.73
CA GLU A 261 18.11 -0.79 1.22
C GLU A 261 18.33 -1.21 -0.25
N VAL A 262 18.87 -0.34 -1.10
CA VAL A 262 19.05 -0.60 -2.54
C VAL A 262 19.93 -1.84 -2.82
N GLY A 263 21.02 -2.02 -2.07
CA GLY A 263 21.92 -3.17 -2.20
C GLY A 263 22.23 -3.59 -3.65
N THR A 264 21.91 -4.84 -3.98
CA THR A 264 22.02 -5.44 -5.32
C THR A 264 20.67 -5.61 -6.03
N GLN A 265 19.59 -5.04 -5.48
CA GLN A 265 18.26 -5.17 -6.07
C GLN A 265 18.24 -4.52 -7.46
N GLU A 266 17.42 -5.05 -8.37
CA GLU A 266 17.22 -4.44 -9.70
C GLU A 266 15.89 -3.71 -9.78
N LYS A 267 14.93 -4.08 -8.94
CA LYS A 267 13.58 -3.49 -8.94
C LYS A 267 13.29 -2.99 -7.53
N LEU A 268 13.10 -1.68 -7.41
CA LEU A 268 12.87 -1.00 -6.15
C LEU A 268 11.46 -0.43 -6.12
N VAL A 269 10.63 -0.85 -5.18
CA VAL A 269 9.41 -0.15 -4.80
C VAL A 269 9.72 0.57 -3.50
N ILE A 270 9.91 1.89 -3.61
CA ILE A 270 10.47 2.71 -2.52
C ILE A 270 9.33 3.39 -1.79
N LEU A 271 9.12 3.05 -0.51
CA LEU A 271 8.18 3.76 0.36
C LEU A 271 8.76 5.08 0.85
N MET A 272 7.97 6.13 0.67
CA MET A 272 8.15 7.49 1.19
C MET A 272 6.78 8.07 1.54
N HIS A 273 6.74 9.19 2.24
CA HIS A 273 5.48 9.86 2.60
C HIS A 273 5.52 11.33 2.18
N ASP A 274 4.45 11.81 1.53
CA ASP A 274 4.29 13.21 1.13
C ASP A 274 3.22 13.95 1.96
N THR A 275 2.94 13.45 3.17
CA THR A 275 1.99 14.05 4.11
C THR A 275 2.57 15.15 5.01
N TYR A 276 1.74 15.77 5.85
CA TYR A 276 2.16 16.81 6.79
C TYR A 276 3.29 16.34 7.71
N GLY A 277 4.28 17.21 7.93
CA GLY A 277 5.46 16.91 8.75
C GLY A 277 6.58 16.14 8.01
N LYS A 278 6.39 15.77 6.75
CA LYS A 278 7.39 15.02 5.95
C LYS A 278 8.26 15.90 5.03
N MET A 279 8.51 17.16 5.42
CA MET A 279 9.30 18.07 4.59
C MET A 279 10.73 17.56 4.31
N GLN A 280 11.31 16.78 5.23
CA GLN A 280 12.65 16.20 5.03
C GLN A 280 12.66 15.13 3.93
N THR A 281 11.55 14.42 3.71
CA THR A 281 11.37 13.52 2.56
C THR A 281 11.45 14.29 1.26
N ALA A 282 10.71 15.40 1.14
CA ALA A 282 10.80 16.27 -0.04
C ALA A 282 12.22 16.83 -0.24
N ASN A 283 12.90 17.23 0.85
CA ASN A 283 14.27 17.74 0.77
C ASN A 283 15.33 16.67 0.40
N ALA A 284 15.08 15.39 0.70
CA ALA A 284 15.95 14.28 0.33
C ALA A 284 15.79 13.86 -1.14
N LEU A 285 14.60 14.09 -1.69
CA LEU A 285 14.18 13.60 -3.00
C LEU A 285 15.14 13.94 -4.15
N PRO A 286 15.74 15.14 -4.26
CA PRO A 286 16.68 15.44 -5.34
C PRO A 286 17.91 14.52 -5.32
N GLN A 287 18.49 14.30 -4.13
CA GLN A 287 19.67 13.44 -3.98
C GLN A 287 19.34 11.95 -4.14
N ILE A 288 18.12 11.55 -3.75
CA ILE A 288 17.59 10.19 -4.01
C ILE A 288 17.51 9.94 -5.51
N ILE A 289 16.89 10.86 -6.26
CA ILE A 289 16.77 10.75 -7.71
C ILE A 289 18.15 10.71 -8.38
N GLU A 290 19.05 11.62 -8.00
CA GLU A 290 20.42 11.66 -8.51
C GLU A 290 21.16 10.34 -8.26
N TYR A 291 21.11 9.83 -7.03
CA TYR A 291 21.74 8.56 -6.67
C TYR A 291 21.21 7.39 -7.51
N LEU A 292 19.89 7.26 -7.65
CA LEU A 292 19.27 6.19 -8.42
C LEU A 292 19.60 6.31 -9.93
N LYS A 293 19.57 7.52 -10.50
CA LYS A 293 20.04 7.78 -11.89
C LYS A 293 21.49 7.34 -12.05
N GLY A 294 22.37 7.72 -11.12
CA GLY A 294 23.79 7.32 -11.13
C GLY A 294 24.03 5.81 -11.01
N LYS A 295 23.06 5.06 -10.48
CA LYS A 295 23.07 3.59 -10.41
C LYS A 295 22.44 2.91 -11.63
N GLY A 296 21.93 3.68 -12.59
CA GLY A 296 21.33 3.20 -13.83
C GLY A 296 19.86 2.83 -13.73
N TYR A 297 19.13 3.31 -12.72
CA TYR A 297 17.71 3.04 -12.59
C TYR A 297 16.87 3.89 -13.55
N GLU A 298 15.94 3.24 -14.24
CA GLU A 298 14.83 3.88 -14.91
C GLU A 298 13.67 4.10 -13.93
N PHE A 299 12.97 5.24 -14.03
CA PHE A 299 11.82 5.54 -13.19
C PHE A 299 10.52 5.15 -13.88
N ARG A 300 9.69 4.38 -13.19
CA ARG A 300 8.40 3.90 -13.68
C ARG A 300 7.30 4.16 -12.65
N THR A 301 6.06 4.18 -13.11
CA THR A 301 4.86 4.23 -12.29
C THR A 301 4.12 2.90 -12.32
N ILE A 302 3.19 2.68 -11.41
CA ILE A 302 2.52 1.38 -11.26
C ILE A 302 1.05 1.48 -11.69
N LYS A 303 0.56 0.49 -12.45
CA LYS A 303 -0.85 0.37 -12.88
C LYS A 303 -1.43 -1.02 -12.66
#